data_AF-W2HZV0-F1
#
_entry.id   AF-W2HZV0-F1
#
_cell.length_a   1.000
_cell.length_b   1.000
_cell.length_c   1.000
_cell.angle_alpha   90.00
_cell.angle_beta   90.00
_cell.angle_gamma   90.00
#
_symmetry.space_group_name_H-M   'P 1'
#
loop_
_entity.id
_entity.type
_entity.pdbx_description
1 polymer ?
#
loop_
_entity_poly.entity_id
_entity_poly.type
_entity_poly.pdbx_seq_one_letter_code
_entity_poly.pdbx_strand_id
1 'polypeptide(L)'
;MLALQVGQCGNQLGRALFDKLAEEEDAASLSDSVFFRSPEDFCNHRSVNTRRARAVLIDMEPKVIQQCYKPLNNRKATAAWEYDPKNSFTRQSGSGNNWASGYRTQGTQVETELLDLLQSEAERCDLLKGFLTLQSAAGGTGSGLGTFLTEKLADFYPSTSLLNAVVWPYQSGEVIVQNYNAMLTMASLADVAHGIFMLQNDAANLICQKLLRIPHPSFDAMNGVLAAHLASSFLAVDDGSACRSGRTLDPLREICERLCQHPAYKLLDIKMVPLMPHRSKKFSTHSWTGIVKHLHQMQVANAASEEGIDWDISLTTDHGRTLNRAYDKTGTLISNSKAMLQTLAITMDKAYDMFSHGAYLHQYERFGVDRDFFQEAFLRIDQITQNYSSL
;
A
#
# COMPACT_ATOMS: atom_id res chain seq x y z
N MET A 1 12.50 -4.51 -6.86
CA MET A 1 11.55 -4.39 -5.74
C MET A 1 10.67 -5.62 -5.76
N LEU A 2 10.27 -6.16 -4.62
CA LEU A 2 9.39 -7.33 -4.54
C LEU A 2 8.10 -6.98 -3.79
N ALA A 3 6.95 -7.13 -4.43
CA ALA A 3 5.66 -6.84 -3.82
C ALA A 3 5.07 -8.07 -3.14
N LEU A 4 4.78 -7.99 -1.84
CA LEU A 4 4.01 -9.00 -1.12
C LEU A 4 2.56 -8.56 -1.07
N GLN A 5 1.64 -9.40 -1.54
CA GLN A 5 0.21 -9.09 -1.55
C GLN A 5 -0.50 -10.05 -0.59
N VAL A 6 -0.97 -9.56 0.55
CA VAL A 6 -1.44 -10.42 1.65
C VAL A 6 -2.93 -10.23 1.93
N GLY A 7 -3.67 -11.34 1.89
CA GLY A 7 -5.11 -11.40 2.10
C GLY A 7 -5.93 -10.78 0.97
N GLN A 8 -7.26 -10.87 1.08
CA GLN A 8 -8.17 -10.43 0.01
C GLN A 8 -7.90 -8.99 -0.46
N CYS A 9 -7.81 -8.05 0.48
CA CYS A 9 -7.60 -6.64 0.17
C CYS A 9 -6.23 -6.38 -0.47
N GLY A 10 -5.16 -6.97 0.08
CA GLY A 10 -3.81 -6.81 -0.44
C GLY A 10 -3.67 -7.33 -1.88
N ASN A 11 -4.25 -8.48 -2.19
CA ASN A 11 -4.26 -9.05 -3.55
C ASN A 11 -5.09 -8.21 -4.54
N GLN A 12 -6.25 -7.70 -4.13
CA GLN A 12 -7.09 -6.86 -5.01
C GLN A 12 -6.44 -5.50 -5.29
N LEU A 13 -5.88 -4.86 -4.26
CA LEU A 13 -5.12 -3.61 -4.42
C LEU A 13 -3.85 -3.84 -5.24
N GLY A 14 -3.14 -4.94 -4.98
CA GLY A 14 -1.94 -5.32 -5.72
C GLY A 14 -2.22 -5.54 -7.21
N ARG A 15 -3.32 -6.21 -7.56
CA ARG A 15 -3.76 -6.32 -8.96
C ARG A 15 -3.96 -4.95 -9.60
N ALA A 16 -4.71 -4.06 -8.94
CA ALA A 16 -4.96 -2.71 -9.44
C ALA A 16 -3.66 -1.90 -9.58
N LEU A 17 -2.73 -2.03 -8.63
CA LEU A 17 -1.42 -1.38 -8.66
C LEU A 17 -0.58 -1.86 -9.85
N PHE A 18 -0.44 -3.16 -10.05
CA PHE A 18 0.34 -3.69 -11.16
C PHE A 18 -0.29 -3.37 -12.52
N ASP A 19 -1.62 -3.37 -12.63
CA ASP A 19 -2.29 -2.87 -13.83
C ASP A 19 -1.93 -1.39 -14.08
N LYS A 20 -1.93 -0.56 -13.04
CA LYS A 20 -1.61 0.85 -13.16
C LYS A 20 -0.14 1.10 -13.50
N LEU A 21 0.80 0.41 -12.85
CA LEU A 21 2.23 0.48 -13.15
C LEU A 21 2.52 0.08 -14.59
N ALA A 22 1.86 -0.99 -15.06
CA ALA A 22 2.02 -1.47 -16.42
C ALA A 22 1.56 -0.43 -17.45
N GLU A 23 0.37 0.16 -17.25
CA GLU A 23 -0.15 1.23 -18.10
C GLU A 23 0.80 2.44 -18.17
N GLU A 24 1.40 2.83 -17.05
CA GLU A 24 2.32 3.98 -16.98
C GLU A 24 3.68 3.69 -17.63
N GLU A 25 4.27 2.52 -17.38
CA GLU A 25 5.52 2.12 -18.03
C GLU A 25 5.38 2.03 -19.56
N ASP A 26 4.26 1.50 -20.06
CA ASP A 26 4.01 1.38 -21.49
C ASP A 26 3.83 2.76 -22.13
N ALA A 27 3.11 3.67 -21.46
CA ALA A 27 2.94 5.05 -21.91
C ALA A 27 4.28 5.81 -21.92
N ALA A 28 5.19 5.49 -21.01
CA ALA A 28 6.52 6.09 -20.92
C ALA A 28 7.57 5.41 -21.82
N SER A 29 7.27 4.25 -22.41
CA SER A 29 8.22 3.43 -23.19
C SER A 29 9.50 3.11 -22.42
N LEU A 30 9.36 2.81 -21.12
CA LEU A 30 10.49 2.47 -20.25
C LEU A 30 11.06 1.09 -20.62
N SER A 31 12.38 1.02 -20.80
CA SER A 31 13.07 -0.22 -21.20
C SER A 31 13.48 -1.11 -20.04
N ASP A 32 13.67 -0.53 -18.85
CA ASP A 32 14.07 -1.24 -17.63
C ASP A 32 12.98 -1.08 -16.56
N SER A 33 12.49 -2.19 -16.02
CA SER A 33 11.38 -2.21 -15.08
C SER A 33 11.83 -2.71 -13.70
N VAL A 34 11.51 -1.92 -12.68
CA VAL A 34 11.72 -2.29 -11.26
C VAL A 34 10.64 -3.25 -10.76
N PHE A 35 9.48 -3.26 -11.43
CA PHE A 35 8.26 -3.97 -11.01
C PHE A 35 8.03 -5.25 -11.80
N PHE A 36 8.50 -5.30 -13.05
CA PHE A 36 8.34 -6.44 -13.93
C PHE A 36 9.69 -7.04 -14.29
N ARG A 37 9.67 -8.32 -14.66
CA ARG A 37 10.81 -9.02 -15.26
C ARG A 37 10.40 -9.55 -16.63
N SER A 38 11.35 -9.59 -17.54
CA SER A 38 11.17 -10.32 -18.79
C SER A 38 10.99 -11.82 -18.49
N PRO A 39 10.15 -12.54 -19.24
CA PRO A 39 10.10 -13.99 -19.13
C PRO A 39 11.50 -14.56 -19.41
N GLU A 40 11.98 -15.44 -18.54
CA GLU A 40 13.28 -16.10 -18.66
C GLU A 40 13.26 -17.11 -19.83
N ASP A 41 13.44 -16.66 -21.07
CA ASP A 41 13.58 -17.55 -22.23
C ASP A 41 15.04 -17.92 -22.47
N PHE A 42 15.58 -18.85 -21.66
CA PHE A 42 16.79 -19.57 -22.04
C PHE A 42 16.50 -20.80 -22.93
N CYS A 43 15.24 -21.23 -23.09
CA CYS A 43 14.96 -22.51 -23.75
C CYS A 43 13.73 -22.56 -24.68
N ASN A 44 12.90 -21.51 -24.77
CA ASN A 44 11.75 -21.53 -25.69
C ASN A 44 11.70 -20.26 -26.54
N HIS A 45 12.04 -20.39 -27.83
CA HIS A 45 11.80 -19.37 -28.85
C HIS A 45 10.29 -19.21 -29.16
N ARG A 46 9.44 -19.00 -28.16
CA ARG A 46 8.05 -18.61 -28.36
C ARG A 46 7.88 -17.16 -27.94
N SER A 47 7.49 -16.36 -28.91
CA SER A 47 7.14 -14.95 -28.79
C SER A 47 6.06 -14.70 -27.73
N VAL A 48 6.44 -14.61 -26.46
CA VAL A 48 5.55 -14.14 -25.41
C VAL A 48 6.07 -12.78 -24.94
N ASN A 49 5.53 -11.72 -25.55
CA ASN A 49 5.77 -10.33 -25.18
C ASN A 49 5.19 -9.95 -23.80
N THR A 50 4.88 -10.93 -22.94
CA THR A 50 4.20 -10.74 -21.66
C THR A 50 5.22 -10.70 -20.53
N ARG A 51 5.35 -9.55 -19.86
CA ARG A 51 6.24 -9.38 -18.71
C ARG A 51 5.64 -10.01 -17.44
N ARG A 52 6.48 -10.52 -16.53
CA ARG A 52 6.04 -11.09 -15.26
C ARG A 52 6.17 -10.10 -14.12
N ALA A 53 5.15 -9.99 -13.29
CA ALA A 53 5.20 -9.18 -12.08
C ALA A 53 6.19 -9.76 -11.05
N ARG A 54 7.01 -8.90 -10.44
CA ARG A 54 7.84 -9.21 -9.26
C ARG A 54 6.96 -9.13 -8.00
N ALA A 55 6.06 -10.10 -7.87
CA ALA A 55 5.10 -10.17 -6.78
C ALA A 55 4.93 -11.59 -6.26
N VAL A 56 4.56 -11.69 -4.98
CA VAL A 56 4.12 -12.93 -4.33
C VAL A 56 2.72 -12.70 -3.75
N LEU A 57 1.77 -13.55 -4.17
CA LEU A 57 0.36 -13.47 -3.78
C LEU A 57 0.09 -14.45 -2.65
N ILE A 58 -0.41 -13.96 -1.53
CA ILE A 58 -0.64 -14.77 -0.33
C ILE A 58 -2.07 -14.55 0.12
N ASP A 59 -2.85 -15.62 0.14
CA ASP A 59 -4.17 -15.62 0.78
C ASP A 59 -4.44 -17.00 1.36
N MET A 60 -5.10 -17.09 2.50
CA MET A 60 -5.40 -18.37 3.12
C MET A 60 -6.59 -19.08 2.46
N GLU A 61 -7.23 -18.41 1.49
CA GLU A 61 -8.32 -18.94 0.66
C GLU A 61 -8.02 -18.71 -0.84
N PRO A 62 -8.33 -19.68 -1.72
CA PRO A 62 -7.89 -19.63 -3.11
C PRO A 62 -8.69 -18.67 -4.00
N LYS A 63 -9.90 -18.27 -3.57
CA LYS A 63 -10.88 -17.56 -4.41
C LYS A 63 -10.32 -16.26 -4.99
N VAL A 64 -9.65 -15.45 -4.18
CA VAL A 64 -9.15 -14.12 -4.60
C VAL A 64 -7.94 -14.27 -5.51
N ILE A 65 -7.02 -15.16 -5.17
CA ILE A 65 -5.84 -15.46 -5.99
C ILE A 65 -6.25 -15.99 -7.38
N GLN A 66 -7.23 -16.90 -7.44
CA GLN A 66 -7.79 -17.38 -8.70
C GLN A 66 -8.42 -16.26 -9.54
N GLN A 67 -9.02 -15.25 -8.92
CA GLN A 67 -9.54 -14.07 -9.62
C GLN A 67 -8.40 -13.20 -10.19
N CYS A 68 -7.28 -13.09 -9.48
CA CYS A 68 -6.12 -12.29 -9.92
C CYS A 68 -5.43 -12.86 -11.17
N TYR A 69 -5.55 -14.17 -11.41
CA TYR A 69 -5.04 -14.84 -12.62
C TYR A 69 -5.98 -14.71 -13.83
N LYS A 70 -7.26 -14.36 -13.63
CA LYS A 70 -8.18 -14.22 -14.76
C LYS A 70 -7.81 -12.98 -15.55
N PRO A 71 -7.65 -13.08 -16.88
CA PRO A 71 -7.53 -11.89 -17.72
C PRO A 71 -8.80 -11.05 -17.55
N LEU A 72 -8.65 -9.76 -17.28
CA LEU A 72 -9.79 -8.85 -17.23
C LEU A 72 -10.44 -8.78 -18.62
N ASN A 73 -11.59 -9.43 -18.79
CA ASN A 73 -12.35 -9.57 -20.05
C ASN A 73 -12.67 -8.24 -20.79
N ASN A 74 -12.40 -7.07 -20.20
CA ASN A 74 -12.81 -5.76 -20.68
C ASN A 74 -11.68 -4.72 -20.81
N ARG A 75 -10.41 -5.05 -20.57
CA ARG A 75 -9.32 -4.09 -20.80
C ARG A 75 -8.70 -4.35 -22.17
N LYS A 76 -8.73 -3.33 -23.04
CA LYS A 76 -7.98 -3.33 -24.30
C LYS A 76 -6.56 -3.81 -24.00
N ALA A 77 -6.09 -4.77 -24.78
CA ALA A 77 -4.83 -5.48 -24.64
C ALA A 77 -3.60 -4.59 -24.82
N THR A 78 -3.41 -3.57 -23.98
CA THR A 78 -2.32 -2.60 -24.10
C THR A 78 -1.17 -2.87 -23.14
N ALA A 79 -1.39 -3.56 -22.03
CA ALA A 79 -0.33 -3.92 -21.09
C ALA A 79 -0.26 -5.44 -20.89
N ALA A 80 0.58 -6.11 -21.68
CA ALA A 80 0.77 -7.56 -21.57
C ALA A 80 1.64 -7.89 -20.35
N TRP A 81 1.02 -8.09 -19.19
CA TRP A 81 1.70 -8.60 -18.00
C TRP A 81 0.90 -9.70 -17.30
N GLU A 82 1.60 -10.58 -16.59
CA GLU A 82 1.02 -11.66 -15.80
C GLU A 82 1.71 -11.87 -14.45
N TYR A 83 1.02 -12.54 -13.52
CA TYR A 83 1.65 -13.10 -12.32
C TYR A 83 2.32 -14.42 -12.67
N ASP A 84 3.46 -14.71 -12.03
CA ASP A 84 4.04 -16.05 -12.11
C ASP A 84 3.18 -17.04 -11.32
N PRO A 85 2.63 -18.11 -11.92
CA PRO A 85 1.78 -19.06 -11.22
C PRO A 85 2.46 -19.77 -10.04
N LYS A 86 3.80 -19.80 -10.04
CA LYS A 86 4.58 -20.35 -8.93
C LYS A 86 4.66 -19.41 -7.74
N ASN A 87 4.38 -18.12 -7.92
CA ASN A 87 4.52 -17.08 -6.90
C ASN A 87 3.20 -16.82 -6.15
N SER A 88 2.43 -17.87 -5.86
CA SER A 88 1.22 -17.74 -5.05
C SER A 88 1.11 -18.84 -4.01
N PHE A 89 0.60 -18.47 -2.84
CA PHE A 89 0.37 -19.35 -1.72
C PHE A 89 -1.10 -19.33 -1.31
N THR A 90 -1.71 -20.52 -1.20
CA THR A 90 -3.11 -20.68 -0.76
C THR A 90 -3.28 -21.86 0.19
N ARG A 91 -4.24 -21.75 1.11
CA ARG A 91 -4.75 -22.85 1.95
C ARG A 91 -6.24 -23.05 1.74
N GLN A 92 -6.86 -23.91 2.55
CA GLN A 92 -8.29 -24.22 2.49
C GLN A 92 -9.11 -23.48 3.57
N SER A 93 -8.49 -22.73 4.47
CA SER A 93 -9.16 -22.10 5.61
C SER A 93 -8.59 -20.72 5.91
N GLY A 94 -9.43 -19.69 5.84
CA GLY A 94 -9.07 -18.30 6.14
C GLY A 94 -8.84 -18.03 7.64
N SER A 95 -8.34 -16.85 7.99
CA SER A 95 -8.08 -16.48 9.39
C SER A 95 -9.32 -16.00 10.17
N GLY A 96 -10.52 -16.06 9.57
CA GLY A 96 -11.78 -15.75 10.25
C GLY A 96 -11.89 -14.32 10.81
N ASN A 97 -11.29 -13.34 10.12
CA ASN A 97 -11.24 -11.94 10.57
C ASN A 97 -10.60 -11.73 11.96
N ASN A 98 -9.68 -12.60 12.37
CA ASN A 98 -9.00 -12.51 13.65
C ASN A 98 -7.48 -12.37 13.45
N TRP A 99 -6.91 -11.25 13.91
CA TRP A 99 -5.47 -10.98 13.83
C TRP A 99 -4.63 -12.05 14.55
N ALA A 100 -5.04 -12.50 15.75
CA ALA A 100 -4.31 -13.49 16.53
C ALA A 100 -4.27 -14.86 15.82
N SER A 101 -5.36 -15.27 15.18
CA SER A 101 -5.39 -16.48 14.35
C SER A 101 -4.39 -16.39 13.18
N GLY A 102 -4.39 -15.26 12.46
CA GLY A 102 -3.45 -15.01 11.36
C GLY A 102 -2.00 -14.99 11.82
N TYR A 103 -1.70 -14.31 12.93
CA TYR A 103 -0.35 -14.08 13.43
C TYR A 103 0.23 -15.27 14.22
N ARG A 104 -0.46 -15.75 15.27
CA ARG A 104 0.06 -16.77 16.20
C ARG A 104 -0.11 -18.20 15.69
N THR A 105 -1.11 -18.46 14.86
CA THR A 105 -1.45 -19.84 14.45
C THR A 105 -1.11 -20.08 12.99
N GLN A 106 -1.71 -19.31 12.09
CA GLN A 106 -1.51 -19.52 10.66
C GLN A 106 -0.09 -19.16 10.24
N GLY A 107 0.42 -17.99 10.64
CA GLY A 107 1.78 -17.54 10.37
C GLY A 107 2.83 -18.59 10.71
N THR A 108 2.82 -19.10 11.94
CA THR A 108 3.77 -20.13 12.39
C THR A 108 3.63 -21.46 11.64
N GLN A 109 2.42 -21.85 11.24
CA GLN A 109 2.19 -23.11 10.52
C GLN A 109 2.69 -23.07 9.07
N VAL A 110 2.73 -21.89 8.46
CA VAL A 110 3.10 -21.73 7.04
C VAL A 110 4.43 -20.99 6.84
N GLU A 111 5.15 -20.71 7.93
CA GLU A 111 6.39 -19.92 7.93
C GLU A 111 7.41 -20.44 6.92
N THR A 112 7.77 -21.72 7.00
CA THR A 112 8.77 -22.33 6.09
C THR A 112 8.34 -22.22 4.63
N GLU A 113 7.10 -22.62 4.30
CA GLU A 113 6.60 -22.58 2.92
C GLU A 113 6.57 -21.16 2.35
N LEU A 114 6.21 -20.16 3.16
CA LEU A 114 6.19 -18.76 2.73
C LEU A 114 7.59 -18.17 2.59
N LEU A 115 8.52 -18.48 3.51
CA LEU A 115 9.89 -18.02 3.42
C LEU A 115 10.62 -18.62 2.22
N ASP A 116 10.43 -19.91 1.95
CA ASP A 116 10.97 -20.58 0.76
C ASP A 116 10.44 -19.92 -0.53
N LEU A 117 9.14 -19.61 -0.57
CA LEU A 117 8.51 -18.92 -1.69
C LEU A 117 9.12 -17.52 -1.89
N LEU A 118 9.23 -16.73 -0.82
CA LEU A 118 9.80 -15.38 -0.85
C LEU A 118 11.27 -15.39 -1.24
N GLN A 119 12.05 -16.33 -0.69
CA GLN A 119 13.45 -16.52 -1.03
C GLN A 119 13.61 -16.87 -2.51
N SER A 120 12.79 -17.79 -3.04
CA SER A 120 12.86 -18.18 -4.45
C SER A 120 12.62 -17.01 -5.41
N GLU A 121 11.78 -16.03 -5.03
CA GLU A 121 11.53 -14.84 -5.84
C GLU A 121 12.57 -13.74 -5.58
N ALA A 122 13.10 -13.64 -4.37
CA ALA A 122 14.21 -12.75 -4.04
C ALA A 122 15.49 -13.13 -4.80
N GLU A 123 15.81 -14.42 -4.91
CA GLU A 123 16.97 -14.94 -5.63
C GLU A 123 16.90 -14.71 -7.15
N ARG A 124 15.70 -14.48 -7.71
CA ARG A 124 15.51 -14.05 -9.11
C ARG A 124 15.80 -12.57 -9.34
N CYS A 125 16.04 -11.79 -8.29
CA CYS A 125 16.44 -10.40 -8.42
C CYS A 125 17.96 -10.29 -8.47
N ASP A 126 18.51 -9.67 -9.52
CA ASP A 126 19.95 -9.32 -9.57
C ASP A 126 20.36 -8.46 -8.38
N LEU A 127 19.45 -7.57 -7.95
CA LEU A 127 19.58 -6.78 -6.74
C LEU A 127 18.21 -6.60 -6.07
N LEU A 128 18.02 -7.24 -4.91
CA LEU A 128 16.86 -7.02 -4.07
C LEU A 128 17.00 -5.70 -3.29
N LYS A 129 16.22 -4.69 -3.68
CA LYS A 129 16.23 -3.36 -3.04
C LYS A 129 15.37 -3.26 -1.79
N GLY A 130 14.26 -3.99 -1.77
CA GLY A 130 13.25 -3.85 -0.74
C GLY A 130 11.95 -4.55 -1.08
N PHE A 131 11.12 -4.65 -0.04
CA PHE A 131 9.81 -5.24 -0.05
C PHE A 131 8.74 -4.16 0.09
N LEU A 132 7.70 -4.29 -0.73
CA LEU A 132 6.46 -3.53 -0.59
C LEU A 132 5.35 -4.50 -0.18
N THR A 133 4.94 -4.46 1.09
CA THR A 133 3.85 -5.31 1.58
C THR A 133 2.52 -4.57 1.46
N LEU A 134 1.61 -5.09 0.65
CA LEU A 134 0.23 -4.61 0.48
C LEU A 134 -0.72 -5.47 1.33
N GLN A 135 -1.39 -4.84 2.30
CA GLN A 135 -2.23 -5.56 3.25
C GLN A 135 -3.37 -4.70 3.82
N SER A 136 -4.37 -5.31 4.45
CA SER A 136 -5.40 -4.59 5.22
C SER A 136 -5.07 -4.55 6.70
N ALA A 137 -5.42 -3.47 7.41
CA ALA A 137 -5.33 -3.43 8.87
C ALA A 137 -6.40 -4.28 9.58
N ALA A 138 -7.55 -4.54 8.94
CA ALA A 138 -8.72 -5.11 9.62
C ALA A 138 -9.01 -6.60 9.34
N GLY A 139 -8.60 -7.16 8.21
CA GLY A 139 -8.89 -8.57 7.85
C GLY A 139 -7.92 -9.54 8.53
N GLY A 140 -8.33 -10.76 8.86
CA GLY A 140 -7.48 -11.68 9.64
C GLY A 140 -6.17 -12.08 8.93
N THR A 141 -6.23 -12.45 7.66
CA THR A 141 -5.04 -12.79 6.85
C THR A 141 -4.19 -11.54 6.58
N GLY A 142 -4.78 -10.47 6.06
CA GLY A 142 -4.06 -9.25 5.73
C GLY A 142 -3.40 -8.62 6.95
N SER A 143 -4.10 -8.57 8.09
CA SER A 143 -3.60 -7.95 9.32
C SER A 143 -2.60 -8.88 10.03
N GLY A 144 -3.03 -10.05 10.48
CA GLY A 144 -2.23 -10.96 11.31
C GLY A 144 -1.08 -11.62 10.56
N LEU A 145 -1.38 -12.34 9.47
CA LEU A 145 -0.34 -13.02 8.67
C LEU A 145 0.59 -12.00 7.99
N GLY A 146 0.06 -10.87 7.51
CA GLY A 146 0.87 -9.81 6.91
C GLY A 146 1.83 -9.13 7.90
N THR A 147 1.41 -8.95 9.16
CA THR A 147 2.28 -8.49 10.25
C THR A 147 3.39 -9.50 10.51
N PHE A 148 3.03 -10.78 10.70
CA PHE A 148 3.98 -11.87 10.92
C PHE A 148 5.04 -11.93 9.82
N LEU A 149 4.63 -11.85 8.55
CA LEU A 149 5.55 -11.87 7.42
C LEU A 149 6.48 -10.65 7.40
N THR A 150 5.99 -9.48 7.79
CA THR A 150 6.82 -8.27 7.84
C THR A 150 7.92 -8.40 8.89
N GLU A 151 7.60 -8.95 10.07
CA GLU A 151 8.59 -9.24 11.11
C GLU A 151 9.64 -10.24 10.62
N LYS A 152 9.21 -11.33 9.98
CA LYS A 152 10.14 -12.30 9.40
C LYS A 152 11.02 -11.70 8.31
N LEU A 153 10.49 -10.85 7.45
CA LEU A 153 11.30 -10.15 6.46
C LEU A 153 12.35 -9.23 7.11
N ALA A 154 12.03 -8.60 8.24
CA ALA A 154 13.00 -7.80 8.99
C ALA A 154 14.15 -8.65 9.56
N ASP A 155 13.84 -9.86 10.04
CA ASP A 155 14.85 -10.79 10.55
C ASP A 155 15.73 -11.38 9.43
N PHE A 156 15.14 -11.83 8.33
CA PHE A 156 15.84 -12.53 7.25
C PHE A 156 16.51 -11.59 6.24
N TYR A 157 15.97 -10.38 6.04
CA TYR A 157 16.46 -9.39 5.07
C TYR A 157 16.71 -8.01 5.71
N PRO A 158 17.56 -7.92 6.75
CA PRO A 158 17.72 -6.70 7.56
C PRO A 158 18.33 -5.52 6.77
N SER A 159 18.99 -5.78 5.64
CA SER A 159 19.58 -4.75 4.78
C SER A 159 18.61 -4.17 3.74
N THR A 160 17.40 -4.72 3.64
CA THR A 160 16.42 -4.34 2.61
C THR A 160 15.42 -3.32 3.14
N SER A 161 14.90 -2.46 2.28
CA SER A 161 13.85 -1.50 2.68
C SER A 161 12.51 -2.22 2.85
N LEU A 162 11.88 -2.09 4.02
CA LEU A 162 10.55 -2.65 4.32
C LEU A 162 9.50 -1.54 4.36
N LEU A 163 8.70 -1.45 3.31
CA LEU A 163 7.60 -0.51 3.21
C LEU A 163 6.26 -1.25 3.22
N ASN A 164 5.34 -0.82 4.08
CA ASN A 164 4.02 -1.42 4.18
C ASN A 164 2.96 -0.43 3.68
N ALA A 165 2.16 -0.82 2.70
CA ALA A 165 0.92 -0.13 2.35
C ALA A 165 -0.25 -0.83 3.02
N VAL A 166 -0.81 -0.16 4.03
CA VAL A 166 -1.86 -0.70 4.90
C VAL A 166 -3.17 0.00 4.58
N VAL A 167 -4.13 -0.76 4.05
CA VAL A 167 -5.49 -0.28 3.85
C VAL A 167 -6.22 -0.24 5.19
N TRP A 168 -6.55 0.97 5.63
CA TRP A 168 -7.28 1.23 6.86
C TRP A 168 -8.78 1.03 6.65
N PRO A 169 -9.48 0.34 7.57
CA PRO A 169 -10.90 0.05 7.43
C PRO A 169 -11.75 1.31 7.48
N TYR A 170 -13.00 1.20 7.02
CA TYR A 170 -13.98 2.26 7.20
C TYR A 170 -14.18 2.57 8.68
N GLN A 171 -14.25 3.86 9.01
CA GLN A 171 -14.59 4.32 10.35
C GLN A 171 -15.98 3.83 10.78
N SER A 172 -16.93 3.66 9.85
CA SER A 172 -18.26 3.14 10.13
C SER A 172 -18.31 1.65 10.50
N GLY A 173 -17.26 0.89 10.17
CA GLY A 173 -17.20 -0.55 10.42
C GLY A 173 -17.54 -1.43 9.21
N GLU A 174 -16.71 -2.43 8.96
CA GLU A 174 -16.92 -3.55 8.02
C GLU A 174 -16.97 -4.89 8.78
N VAL A 175 -16.16 -5.00 9.84
CA VAL A 175 -16.04 -6.17 10.70
C VAL A 175 -16.09 -5.72 12.15
N ILE A 176 -16.79 -6.48 12.99
CA ILE A 176 -17.01 -6.13 14.40
C ILE A 176 -15.69 -5.95 15.18
N VAL A 177 -14.70 -6.82 14.92
CA VAL A 177 -13.40 -6.82 15.62
C VAL A 177 -12.31 -6.00 14.90
N GLN A 178 -12.68 -5.20 13.89
CA GLN A 178 -11.69 -4.50 13.05
C GLN A 178 -10.77 -3.55 13.84
N ASN A 179 -11.28 -2.94 14.91
CA ASN A 179 -10.51 -1.94 15.66
C ASN A 179 -9.39 -2.61 16.46
N TYR A 180 -9.63 -3.82 17.00
CA TYR A 180 -8.57 -4.65 17.56
C TYR A 180 -7.55 -5.04 16.51
N ASN A 181 -7.99 -5.57 15.37
CA ASN A 181 -7.06 -6.00 14.30
C ASN A 181 -6.20 -4.83 13.81
N ALA A 182 -6.80 -3.67 13.55
CA ALA A 182 -6.10 -2.49 13.06
C ALA A 182 -5.10 -1.94 14.09
N MET A 183 -5.49 -1.91 15.36
CA MET A 183 -4.63 -1.50 16.47
C MET A 183 -3.42 -2.44 16.61
N LEU A 184 -3.65 -3.75 16.65
CA LEU A 184 -2.58 -4.76 16.76
C LEU A 184 -1.63 -4.72 15.56
N THR A 185 -2.17 -4.61 14.33
CA THR A 185 -1.35 -4.46 13.12
C THR A 185 -0.49 -3.20 13.18
N MET A 186 -1.05 -2.05 13.55
CA MET A 186 -0.25 -0.82 13.64
C MET A 186 0.85 -0.93 14.71
N ALA A 187 0.51 -1.46 15.89
CA ALA A 187 1.45 -1.60 17.00
C ALA A 187 2.65 -2.47 16.63
N SER A 188 2.41 -3.62 15.99
CA SER A 188 3.49 -4.51 15.54
C SER A 188 4.28 -3.96 14.36
N LEU A 189 3.61 -3.37 13.35
CA LEU A 189 4.32 -2.84 12.18
C LEU A 189 5.20 -1.63 12.53
N ALA A 190 4.81 -0.81 13.51
CA ALA A 190 5.59 0.35 13.92
C ALA A 190 7.00 -0.01 14.42
N ASP A 191 7.17 -1.20 15.00
CA ASP A 191 8.45 -1.67 15.51
C ASP A 191 9.40 -2.06 14.35
N VAL A 192 8.89 -2.77 13.33
CA VAL A 192 9.73 -3.40 12.29
C VAL A 192 9.75 -2.71 10.93
N ALA A 193 8.69 -1.99 10.53
CA ALA A 193 8.63 -1.35 9.22
C ALA A 193 9.56 -0.13 9.14
N HIS A 194 10.11 0.17 7.96
CA HIS A 194 10.83 1.43 7.72
C HIS A 194 9.89 2.57 7.33
N GLY A 195 8.72 2.26 6.78
CA GLY A 195 7.66 3.22 6.52
C GLY A 195 6.31 2.54 6.29
N ILE A 196 5.24 3.22 6.66
CA ILE A 196 3.88 2.69 6.64
C ILE A 196 2.98 3.69 5.91
N PHE A 197 2.62 3.39 4.67
CA PHE A 197 1.55 4.10 3.97
C PHE A 197 0.20 3.72 4.56
N MET A 198 -0.51 4.70 5.12
CA MET A 198 -1.86 4.52 5.63
C MET A 198 -2.89 4.92 4.57
N LEU A 199 -3.48 3.93 3.92
CA LEU A 199 -4.44 4.12 2.82
C LEU A 199 -5.86 4.00 3.35
N GLN A 200 -6.62 5.09 3.44
CA GLN A 200 -7.93 5.09 4.09
C GLN A 200 -9.08 4.78 3.11
N ASN A 201 -9.93 3.80 3.44
CA ASN A 201 -11.13 3.50 2.66
C ASN A 201 -12.11 4.69 2.61
N ASP A 202 -12.30 5.41 3.72
CA ASP A 202 -13.15 6.61 3.77
C ASP A 202 -12.68 7.68 2.78
N ALA A 203 -11.37 7.93 2.71
CA ALA A 203 -10.77 8.89 1.79
C ALA A 203 -10.92 8.46 0.32
N ALA A 204 -10.64 7.18 0.02
CA ALA A 204 -10.80 6.64 -1.33
C ALA A 204 -12.27 6.68 -1.79
N ASN A 205 -13.21 6.34 -0.91
CA ASN A 205 -14.64 6.43 -1.16
C ASN A 205 -15.07 7.89 -1.44
N LEU A 206 -14.59 8.84 -0.62
CA LEU A 206 -14.86 10.26 -0.81
C LEU A 206 -14.36 10.79 -2.15
N ILE A 207 -13.13 10.42 -2.55
CA ILE A 207 -12.54 10.77 -3.85
C ILE A 207 -13.40 10.21 -4.99
N CYS A 208 -13.82 8.95 -4.90
CA CYS A 208 -14.67 8.33 -5.92
C CYS A 208 -16.02 9.05 -6.06
N GLN A 209 -16.67 9.40 -4.95
CA GLN A 209 -17.97 10.07 -4.96
C GLN A 209 -17.88 11.49 -5.49
N LYS A 210 -16.95 12.28 -4.95
CA LYS A 210 -16.84 13.71 -5.21
C LYS A 210 -16.12 14.01 -6.52
N LEU A 211 -14.89 13.50 -6.67
CA LEU A 211 -14.06 13.82 -7.83
C LEU A 211 -14.40 12.95 -9.04
N LEU A 212 -14.54 11.64 -8.86
CA LEU A 212 -14.79 10.71 -9.97
C LEU A 212 -16.28 10.60 -10.35
N ARG A 213 -17.18 11.21 -9.56
CA ARG A 213 -18.64 11.21 -9.75
C ARG A 213 -19.24 9.80 -9.79
N ILE A 214 -18.74 8.92 -8.93
CA ILE A 214 -19.24 7.55 -8.75
C ILE A 214 -20.07 7.52 -7.47
N PRO A 215 -21.42 7.55 -7.54
CA PRO A 215 -22.27 7.71 -6.35
C PRO A 215 -22.17 6.53 -5.38
N HIS A 216 -21.95 5.32 -5.89
CA HIS A 216 -21.75 4.11 -5.10
C HIS A 216 -20.44 3.44 -5.51
N PRO A 217 -19.30 3.87 -4.93
CA PRO A 217 -17.99 3.30 -5.27
C PRO A 217 -17.91 1.83 -4.89
N SER A 218 -17.46 0.99 -5.83
CA SER A 218 -17.06 -0.38 -5.54
C SER A 218 -15.63 -0.42 -4.97
N PHE A 219 -15.26 -1.54 -4.34
CA PHE A 219 -13.87 -1.77 -3.95
C PHE A 219 -12.90 -1.69 -5.14
N ASP A 220 -13.30 -2.13 -6.33
CA ASP A 220 -12.48 -1.98 -7.55
C ASP A 220 -12.22 -0.51 -7.90
N ALA A 221 -13.23 0.35 -7.77
CA ALA A 221 -13.08 1.79 -8.01
C ALA A 221 -12.15 2.44 -6.99
N MET A 222 -12.32 2.11 -5.70
CA MET A 222 -11.44 2.60 -4.63
C MET A 222 -10.01 2.09 -4.77
N ASN A 223 -9.83 0.81 -5.07
CA ASN A 223 -8.52 0.22 -5.35
C ASN A 223 -7.86 0.90 -6.56
N GLY A 224 -8.62 1.34 -7.55
CA GLY A 224 -8.10 2.16 -8.65
C GLY A 224 -7.50 3.51 -8.20
N VAL A 225 -8.14 4.19 -7.25
CA VAL A 225 -7.61 5.43 -6.66
C VAL A 225 -6.35 5.15 -5.83
N LEU A 226 -6.40 4.18 -4.93
CA LEU A 226 -5.26 3.81 -4.08
C LEU A 226 -4.07 3.30 -4.90
N ALA A 227 -4.34 2.52 -5.95
CA ALA A 227 -3.32 2.08 -6.91
C ALA A 227 -2.67 3.25 -7.63
N ALA A 228 -3.43 4.28 -8.02
CA ALA A 228 -2.88 5.48 -8.63
C ALA A 228 -1.97 6.25 -7.66
N HIS A 229 -2.37 6.41 -6.39
CA HIS A 229 -1.53 7.01 -5.35
C HIS A 229 -0.20 6.26 -5.19
N LEU A 230 -0.26 4.94 -5.01
CA LEU A 230 0.93 4.10 -4.87
C LEU A 230 1.81 4.12 -6.13
N ALA A 231 1.24 3.90 -7.31
CA ALA A 231 1.99 3.90 -8.57
C ALA A 231 2.74 5.22 -8.76
N SER A 232 2.05 6.35 -8.54
CA SER A 232 2.66 7.67 -8.66
C SER A 232 3.79 7.94 -7.66
N SER A 233 3.82 7.21 -6.54
CA SER A 233 4.87 7.31 -5.52
C SER A 233 6.14 6.56 -5.89
N PHE A 234 6.03 5.51 -6.73
CA PHE A 234 7.16 4.65 -7.08
C PHE A 234 7.69 4.88 -8.50
N LEU A 235 6.87 5.44 -9.39
CA LEU A 235 7.29 5.78 -10.74
C LEU A 235 8.17 7.02 -10.69
N ALA A 236 9.46 6.83 -10.94
CA ALA A 236 10.43 7.91 -10.92
C ALA A 236 10.19 8.89 -12.07
N VAL A 237 10.53 10.15 -11.81
CA VAL A 237 10.63 11.18 -12.83
C VAL A 237 11.96 10.97 -13.58
N ASP A 238 11.88 10.55 -14.84
CA ASP A 238 13.06 10.51 -15.71
C ASP A 238 13.46 11.94 -16.11
N ASP A 239 14.56 12.43 -15.55
CA ASP A 239 15.17 13.71 -15.94
C ASP A 239 16.14 13.54 -17.14
N GLY A 240 16.23 12.36 -17.75
CA GLY A 240 17.18 12.05 -18.83
C GLY A 240 18.66 12.09 -18.40
N SER A 241 18.95 12.58 -17.19
CA SER A 241 20.27 12.62 -16.55
C SER A 241 20.58 11.32 -15.80
N ALA A 242 19.56 10.59 -15.34
CA ALA A 242 19.72 9.30 -14.65
C ALA A 242 20.39 8.24 -15.55
N CYS A 243 20.00 8.16 -16.83
CA CYS A 243 20.63 7.30 -17.83
C CYS A 243 22.13 7.59 -18.04
N ARG A 244 22.61 8.81 -17.75
CA ARG A 244 24.03 9.17 -17.87
C ARG A 244 24.86 8.80 -16.63
N SER A 245 24.21 8.55 -15.49
CA SER A 245 24.90 8.32 -14.20
C SER A 245 24.92 6.86 -13.75
N GLY A 246 24.19 5.96 -14.41
CA GLY A 246 24.10 4.55 -14.00
C GLY A 246 23.43 4.33 -12.63
N ARG A 247 22.76 5.34 -12.06
CA ARG A 247 22.04 5.20 -10.79
C ARG A 247 20.78 4.37 -10.99
N THR A 248 20.72 3.21 -10.33
CA THR A 248 19.54 2.36 -10.33
C THR A 248 18.47 2.97 -9.41
N LEU A 249 17.29 3.29 -9.95
CA LEU A 249 16.17 3.91 -9.23
C LEU A 249 15.70 3.05 -8.04
N ASP A 250 15.81 3.55 -6.82
CA ASP A 250 15.33 2.88 -5.60
C ASP A 250 14.31 3.74 -4.85
N PRO A 251 13.05 3.78 -5.33
CA PRO A 251 12.03 4.65 -4.77
C PRO A 251 11.68 4.27 -3.32
N LEU A 252 11.76 2.99 -2.95
CA LEU A 252 11.48 2.57 -1.57
C LEU A 252 12.49 3.16 -0.60
N ARG A 253 13.78 3.02 -0.93
CA ARG A 253 14.86 3.55 -0.11
C ARG A 253 14.82 5.08 -0.04
N GLU A 254 14.56 5.75 -1.16
CA GLU A 254 14.46 7.21 -1.20
C GLU A 254 13.32 7.73 -0.31
N ILE A 255 12.15 7.09 -0.34
CA ILE A 255 11.03 7.41 0.55
C ILE A 255 11.44 7.22 2.01
N CYS A 256 12.02 6.08 2.37
CA CYS A 256 12.40 5.79 3.75
C CYS A 256 13.48 6.75 4.27
N GLU A 257 14.55 6.98 3.51
CA GLU A 257 15.68 7.84 3.92
C GLU A 257 15.30 9.32 3.98
N ARG A 258 14.33 9.78 3.17
CA ARG A 258 13.93 11.19 3.17
C ARG A 258 12.79 11.49 4.12
N LEU A 259 11.83 10.59 4.26
CA LEU A 259 10.60 10.85 5.00
C LEU A 259 10.56 10.14 6.35
N CYS A 260 11.27 9.02 6.53
CA CYS A 260 11.25 8.21 7.76
C CYS A 260 12.63 8.17 8.45
N GLN A 261 13.29 9.32 8.57
CA GLN A 261 14.64 9.41 9.12
C GLN A 261 14.75 8.98 10.59
N HIS A 262 13.67 9.18 11.35
CA HIS A 262 13.62 8.83 12.76
C HIS A 262 12.70 7.62 12.97
N PRO A 263 13.11 6.60 13.74
CA PRO A 263 12.31 5.39 13.95
C PRO A 263 10.92 5.64 14.55
N ALA A 264 10.73 6.73 15.31
CA ALA A 264 9.41 7.08 15.84
C ALA A 264 8.43 7.66 14.78
N TYR A 265 8.95 8.13 13.65
CA TYR A 265 8.16 8.82 12.62
C TYR A 265 8.17 8.02 11.32
N LYS A 266 7.27 7.04 11.20
CA LYS A 266 7.17 6.12 10.05
C LYS A 266 5.83 6.17 9.29
N LEU A 267 4.91 7.06 9.64
CA LEU A 267 3.54 7.11 9.12
C LEU A 267 3.50 8.02 7.90
N LEU A 268 3.18 7.43 6.75
CA LEU A 268 3.19 8.10 5.47
C LEU A 268 1.77 8.26 4.93
N ASP A 269 1.53 9.44 4.39
CA ASP A 269 0.31 9.82 3.69
C ASP A 269 0.62 10.19 2.23
N ILE A 270 -0.31 9.92 1.32
CA ILE A 270 -0.17 10.16 -0.11
C ILE A 270 -1.35 10.98 -0.62
N LYS A 271 -1.03 12.11 -1.26
CA LYS A 271 -1.98 12.97 -1.97
C LYS A 271 -1.58 13.10 -3.43
N MET A 272 -2.53 12.97 -4.35
CA MET A 272 -2.27 13.05 -5.79
C MET A 272 -3.24 14.02 -6.46
N VAL A 273 -2.71 14.84 -7.37
CA VAL A 273 -3.46 15.83 -8.15
C VAL A 273 -2.97 15.85 -9.61
N PRO A 274 -3.86 16.01 -10.61
CA PRO A 274 -5.32 16.00 -10.52
C PRO A 274 -5.89 14.58 -10.54
N LEU A 275 -7.01 14.39 -9.85
CA LEU A 275 -7.85 13.18 -9.94
C LEU A 275 -9.18 13.57 -10.58
N MET A 276 -9.49 13.04 -11.76
CA MET A 276 -10.69 13.41 -12.49
C MET A 276 -11.23 12.29 -13.40
N PRO A 277 -12.51 12.35 -13.81
CA PRO A 277 -13.05 11.43 -14.78
C PRO A 277 -12.36 11.56 -16.15
N HIS A 278 -12.18 10.44 -16.85
CA HIS A 278 -11.53 10.41 -18.17
C HIS A 278 -12.19 11.35 -19.20
N ARG A 279 -13.50 11.58 -19.08
CA ARG A 279 -14.26 12.49 -19.95
C ARG A 279 -13.86 13.97 -19.77
N SER A 280 -13.47 14.35 -18.56
CA SER A 280 -13.08 15.73 -18.20
C SER A 280 -11.65 16.06 -18.60
N LYS A 281 -10.81 15.04 -18.81
CA LYS A 281 -9.38 15.19 -19.13
C LYS A 281 -9.11 16.08 -20.35
N LYS A 282 -9.91 15.95 -21.41
CA LYS A 282 -9.73 16.74 -22.66
C LYS A 282 -10.01 18.24 -22.51
N PHE A 283 -10.71 18.62 -21.44
CA PHE A 283 -11.15 19.99 -21.19
C PHE A 283 -10.40 20.65 -20.03
N SER A 284 -9.47 19.92 -19.41
CA SER A 284 -8.74 20.38 -18.23
C SER A 284 -7.33 20.81 -18.62
N THR A 285 -6.90 21.96 -18.13
CA THR A 285 -5.52 22.43 -18.28
C THR A 285 -4.93 22.65 -16.90
N HIS A 286 -3.70 22.18 -16.69
CA HIS A 286 -3.03 22.28 -15.40
C HIS A 286 -1.70 23.02 -15.53
N SER A 287 -1.44 23.90 -14.57
CA SER A 287 -0.14 24.53 -14.37
C SER A 287 0.58 23.85 -13.19
N TRP A 288 1.91 23.81 -13.22
CA TRP A 288 2.69 23.29 -12.09
C TRP A 288 2.46 24.08 -10.82
N THR A 289 2.36 25.41 -10.95
CA THR A 289 2.04 26.31 -9.83
C THR A 289 0.69 25.97 -9.20
N GLY A 290 -0.33 25.66 -10.01
CA GLY A 290 -1.64 25.21 -9.53
C GLY A 290 -1.57 23.85 -8.82
N ILE A 291 -0.91 22.86 -9.41
CA ILE A 291 -0.75 21.52 -8.82
C ILE A 291 -0.05 21.60 -7.46
N VAL A 292 1.09 22.30 -7.38
CA VAL A 292 1.86 22.44 -6.14
C VAL A 292 1.04 23.19 -5.08
N LYS A 293 0.33 24.25 -5.48
CA LYS A 293 -0.57 24.99 -4.58
C LYS A 293 -1.66 24.08 -4.02
N HIS A 294 -2.34 23.30 -4.86
CA HIS A 294 -3.41 22.39 -4.43
C HIS A 294 -2.88 21.28 -3.51
N LEU A 295 -1.75 20.66 -3.84
CA LEU A 295 -1.14 19.64 -2.99
C LEU A 295 -0.78 20.18 -1.60
N HIS A 296 -0.20 21.38 -1.54
CA HIS A 296 0.09 22.03 -0.26
C HIS A 296 -1.18 22.33 0.52
N GLN A 297 -2.20 22.89 -0.14
CA GLN A 297 -3.48 23.19 0.51
C GLN A 297 -4.16 21.91 1.04
N MET A 298 -4.15 20.83 0.25
CA MET A 298 -4.62 19.52 0.71
C MET A 298 -3.84 19.02 1.93
N GLN A 299 -2.53 19.25 1.98
CA GLN A 299 -1.71 18.89 3.13
C GLN A 299 -2.08 19.68 4.38
N VAL A 300 -2.20 21.01 4.26
CA VAL A 300 -2.54 21.89 5.39
C VAL A 300 -3.94 21.61 5.93
N ALA A 301 -4.92 21.42 5.04
CA ALA A 301 -6.29 21.10 5.42
C ALA A 301 -6.48 19.62 5.82
N ASN A 302 -5.43 18.79 5.69
CA ASN A 302 -5.52 17.33 5.77
C ASN A 302 -6.66 16.75 4.91
N ALA A 303 -6.89 17.33 3.73
CA ALA A 303 -7.98 16.96 2.84
C ALA A 303 -7.56 15.85 1.89
N ALA A 304 -8.42 14.85 1.72
CA ALA A 304 -8.20 13.76 0.74
C ALA A 304 -8.35 14.21 -0.72
N SER A 305 -9.02 15.34 -0.98
CA SER A 305 -9.32 15.86 -2.32
C SER A 305 -9.39 17.38 -2.37
N GLU A 306 -9.30 17.94 -3.59
CA GLU A 306 -9.31 19.40 -3.82
C GLU A 306 -10.60 20.10 -3.34
N GLU A 307 -11.75 19.41 -3.31
CA GLU A 307 -13.02 20.00 -2.88
C GLU A 307 -13.11 20.27 -1.36
N GLY A 308 -12.17 19.75 -0.57
CA GLY A 308 -12.09 19.98 0.88
C GLY A 308 -11.09 21.06 1.29
N ILE A 309 -10.53 21.81 0.33
CA ILE A 309 -9.51 22.83 0.57
C ILE A 309 -10.13 24.12 1.13
N ASP A 310 -9.51 24.68 2.17
CA ASP A 310 -9.71 26.07 2.57
C ASP A 310 -8.93 27.02 1.63
N TRP A 311 -9.66 27.88 0.92
CA TRP A 311 -9.13 28.71 -0.16
C TRP A 311 -8.47 30.02 0.32
N ASP A 312 -8.55 30.33 1.61
CA ASP A 312 -8.00 31.57 2.18
C ASP A 312 -6.47 31.54 2.41
N ILE A 313 -5.82 30.40 2.11
CA ILE A 313 -4.37 30.22 2.29
C ILE A 313 -3.63 30.56 0.98
N SER A 314 -2.87 31.68 0.98
CA SER A 314 -2.01 32.11 -0.13
C SER A 314 -0.57 31.62 0.05
N LEU A 315 0.07 31.19 -1.04
CA LEU A 315 1.47 30.77 -1.09
C LEU A 315 2.20 31.49 -2.22
N THR A 316 3.40 31.98 -1.92
CA THR A 316 4.42 32.37 -2.89
C THR A 316 5.38 31.21 -3.06
N THR A 317 5.56 30.68 -4.28
CA THR A 317 6.55 29.62 -4.55
C THR A 317 7.34 29.89 -5.81
N ASP A 318 8.66 29.65 -5.71
CA ASP A 318 9.65 29.72 -6.77
C ASP A 318 10.02 28.30 -7.27
N HIS A 319 9.96 28.14 -8.59
CA HIS A 319 10.68 27.18 -9.46
C HIS A 319 10.73 25.67 -9.13
N GLY A 320 10.28 24.86 -10.11
CA GLY A 320 10.63 23.44 -10.28
C GLY A 320 9.77 22.77 -11.35
N ARG A 321 10.36 22.28 -12.44
CA ARG A 321 9.69 21.54 -13.53
C ARG A 321 10.16 20.08 -13.49
N THR A 322 9.23 19.12 -13.58
CA THR A 322 9.36 17.87 -14.38
C THR A 322 8.05 17.05 -14.36
N LEU A 323 7.83 16.28 -15.44
CA LEU A 323 6.56 15.75 -15.94
C LEU A 323 6.26 14.30 -15.57
N ASN A 324 4.98 14.04 -15.27
CA ASN A 324 4.33 12.75 -15.18
C ASN A 324 3.16 12.77 -16.19
N ARG A 325 3.16 11.85 -17.18
CA ARG A 325 2.51 12.00 -18.51
C ARG A 325 1.15 11.30 -18.68
N ALA A 326 0.64 10.59 -17.68
CA ALA A 326 -0.73 10.07 -17.75
C ALA A 326 -1.80 11.16 -17.69
N TYR A 327 -1.43 12.37 -17.29
CA TYR A 327 -2.04 13.66 -17.63
C TYR A 327 -0.91 14.56 -18.14
N ASP A 328 -1.18 15.65 -18.85
CA ASP A 328 -0.05 16.51 -19.30
C ASP A 328 0.80 17.01 -18.11
N LYS A 329 0.24 17.03 -16.88
CA LYS A 329 0.96 17.19 -15.60
C LYS A 329 0.18 16.50 -14.48
N THR A 330 0.84 15.65 -13.68
CA THR A 330 0.36 15.20 -12.36
C THR A 330 1.44 15.45 -11.31
N GLY A 331 1.02 15.65 -10.07
CA GLY A 331 1.91 15.74 -8.91
C GLY A 331 1.41 14.85 -7.78
N THR A 332 2.36 14.26 -7.07
CA THR A 332 2.11 13.45 -5.88
C THR A 332 2.92 14.01 -4.73
N LEU A 333 2.25 14.25 -3.61
CA LEU A 333 2.86 14.64 -2.36
C LEU A 333 2.82 13.44 -1.42
N ILE A 334 3.99 13.01 -0.98
CA ILE A 334 4.13 12.07 0.12
C ILE A 334 4.57 12.86 1.34
N SER A 335 3.86 12.70 2.46
CA SER A 335 4.16 13.41 3.69
C SER A 335 4.28 12.44 4.86
N ASN A 336 5.18 12.77 5.79
CA ASN A 336 5.21 12.22 7.13
C ASN A 336 4.79 13.32 8.09
N SER A 337 3.58 13.20 8.64
CA SER A 337 2.95 14.30 9.37
C SER A 337 1.88 13.80 10.35
N LYS A 338 1.24 14.74 11.07
CA LYS A 338 0.13 14.48 11.98
C LYS A 338 -1.17 14.05 11.30
N ALA A 339 -1.21 13.99 9.97
CA ALA A 339 -2.42 13.71 9.17
C ALA A 339 -3.17 12.44 9.61
N MET A 340 -2.43 11.41 10.05
CA MET A 340 -2.99 10.11 10.41
C MET A 340 -3.40 9.98 11.89
N LEU A 341 -3.08 10.97 12.72
CA LEU A 341 -3.33 10.90 14.17
C LEU A 341 -4.82 10.76 14.50
N GLN A 342 -5.68 11.50 13.81
CA GLN A 342 -7.13 11.45 14.06
C GLN A 342 -7.68 10.04 13.78
N THR A 343 -7.26 9.44 12.67
CA THR A 343 -7.66 8.08 12.29
C THR A 343 -7.21 7.05 13.31
N LEU A 344 -5.96 7.16 13.79
CA LEU A 344 -5.43 6.29 14.84
C LEU A 344 -6.19 6.46 16.16
N ALA A 345 -6.42 7.70 16.60
CA ALA A 345 -7.13 7.99 17.84
C ALA A 345 -8.55 7.41 17.84
N ILE A 346 -9.31 7.61 16.76
CA ILE A 346 -10.68 7.07 16.65
C ILE A 346 -10.70 5.54 16.70
N THR A 347 -9.76 4.88 16.03
CA THR A 347 -9.66 3.42 16.07
C THR A 347 -9.24 2.94 17.46
N MET A 348 -8.30 3.63 18.11
CA MET A 348 -7.83 3.33 19.45
C MET A 348 -8.95 3.46 20.48
N ASP A 349 -9.72 4.55 20.44
CA ASP A 349 -10.84 4.79 21.35
C ASP A 349 -11.89 3.67 21.25
N LYS A 350 -12.25 3.27 20.03
CA LYS A 350 -13.19 2.17 19.79
C LYS A 350 -12.63 0.83 20.27
N ALA A 351 -11.35 0.56 20.02
CA ALA A 351 -10.70 -0.65 20.50
C ALA A 351 -10.66 -0.69 22.03
N TYR A 352 -10.33 0.44 22.67
CA TYR A 352 -10.27 0.54 24.12
C TYR A 352 -11.65 0.38 24.77
N ASP A 353 -12.69 0.99 24.19
CA ASP A 353 -14.06 0.82 24.64
C ASP A 353 -14.49 -0.66 24.60
N MET A 354 -14.22 -1.35 23.49
CA MET A 354 -14.45 -2.80 23.38
C MET A 354 -13.65 -3.58 24.44
N PHE A 355 -12.39 -3.20 24.69
CA PHE A 355 -11.49 -3.89 25.62
C PHE A 355 -11.96 -3.75 27.07
N SER A 356 -12.36 -2.54 27.47
CA SER A 356 -12.83 -2.23 28.82
C SER A 356 -14.08 -3.04 29.21
N HIS A 357 -14.94 -3.32 28.23
CA HIS A 357 -16.13 -4.16 28.38
C HIS A 357 -15.85 -5.66 28.22
N GLY A 358 -14.61 -6.06 27.94
CA GLY A 358 -14.25 -7.46 27.69
C GLY A 358 -14.84 -8.04 26.41
N ALA A 359 -15.27 -7.19 25.47
CA ALA A 359 -15.94 -7.61 24.25
C ALA A 359 -14.96 -8.33 23.32
N TYR A 360 -15.37 -9.52 22.84
CA TYR A 360 -14.65 -10.36 21.87
C TYR A 360 -13.23 -10.82 22.26
N LEU A 361 -12.74 -10.53 23.47
CA LEU A 361 -11.39 -10.92 23.91
C LEU A 361 -11.14 -12.43 23.87
N HIS A 362 -12.15 -13.23 24.23
CA HIS A 362 -12.08 -14.70 24.18
C HIS A 362 -11.71 -15.25 22.79
N GLN A 363 -12.01 -14.51 21.71
CA GLN A 363 -11.64 -14.91 20.35
C GLN A 363 -10.13 -14.79 20.10
N TYR A 364 -9.46 -13.85 20.77
CA TYR A 364 -8.01 -13.62 20.66
C TYR A 364 -7.25 -14.49 21.67
N GLU A 365 -7.76 -14.63 22.89
CA GLU A 365 -7.20 -15.46 23.95
C GLU A 365 -7.06 -16.93 23.51
N ARG A 366 -8.02 -17.43 22.73
CA ARG A 366 -7.97 -18.78 22.15
C ARG A 366 -6.71 -19.04 21.31
N PHE A 367 -6.11 -17.99 20.74
CA PHE A 367 -4.90 -18.06 19.92
C PHE A 367 -3.66 -17.53 20.65
N GLY A 368 -3.71 -17.36 21.98
CA GLY A 368 -2.56 -16.94 22.79
C GLY A 368 -2.29 -15.44 22.75
N VAL A 369 -3.28 -14.61 22.42
CA VAL A 369 -3.23 -13.15 22.60
C VAL A 369 -4.10 -12.79 23.79
N ASP A 370 -3.46 -12.56 24.92
CA ASP A 370 -4.11 -12.24 26.19
C ASP A 370 -4.28 -10.73 26.41
N ARG A 371 -4.84 -10.37 27.56
CA ARG A 371 -5.09 -8.97 27.92
C ARG A 371 -3.81 -8.15 28.05
N ASP A 372 -2.73 -8.76 28.52
CA ASP A 372 -1.45 -8.08 28.69
C ASP A 372 -0.88 -7.70 27.32
N PHE A 373 -0.98 -8.59 26.32
CA PHE A 373 -0.62 -8.28 24.93
C PHE A 373 -1.41 -7.08 24.37
N PHE A 374 -2.71 -7.01 24.64
CA PHE A 374 -3.53 -5.85 24.25
C PHE A 374 -3.07 -4.57 24.95
N GLN A 375 -2.80 -4.61 26.26
CA GLN A 375 -2.33 -3.45 27.02
C GLN A 375 -1.00 -2.92 26.48
N GLU A 376 -0.04 -3.80 26.18
CA GLU A 376 1.20 -3.37 25.56
C GLU A 376 0.97 -2.75 24.18
N ALA A 377 0.09 -3.32 23.37
CA ALA A 377 -0.23 -2.76 22.06
C ALA A 377 -0.89 -1.37 22.17
N PHE A 378 -1.78 -1.15 23.15
CA PHE A 378 -2.32 0.18 23.44
C PHE A 378 -1.23 1.18 23.83
N LEU A 379 -0.28 0.77 24.68
CA LEU A 379 0.86 1.61 25.07
C LEU A 379 1.73 1.99 23.86
N ARG A 380 1.98 1.04 22.95
CA ARG A 380 2.72 1.31 21.70
C ARG A 380 2.00 2.37 20.85
N ILE A 381 0.69 2.25 20.65
CA ILE A 381 -0.08 3.23 19.87
C ILE A 381 -0.14 4.59 20.56
N ASP A 382 -0.29 4.62 21.88
CA ASP A 382 -0.26 5.87 22.65
C ASP A 382 1.10 6.57 22.50
N GLN A 383 2.20 5.82 22.61
CA GLN A 383 3.54 6.35 22.39
C GLN A 383 3.70 6.93 20.97
N ILE A 384 3.22 6.23 19.93
CA ILE A 384 3.23 6.76 18.55
C ILE A 384 2.43 8.07 18.50
N THR A 385 1.23 8.09 19.07
CA THR A 385 0.35 9.26 19.07
C THR A 385 1.00 10.45 19.77
N GLN A 386 1.65 10.22 20.91
CA GLN A 386 2.38 11.24 21.66
C GLN A 386 3.59 11.77 20.89
N ASN A 387 4.39 10.89 20.28
CA ASN A 387 5.53 11.27 19.45
C ASN A 387 5.08 12.23 18.34
N TYR A 388 4.07 11.85 17.56
CA TYR A 388 3.55 12.70 16.49
C TYR A 388 2.86 13.96 17.00
N SER A 389 2.22 13.92 18.17
CA SER A 389 1.62 15.11 18.76
C SER A 389 2.66 16.17 19.11
N SER A 390 3.89 15.74 19.44
CA SER A 390 5.02 16.61 19.79
C SER A 390 5.76 17.26 18.61
N LEU A 391 5.51 16.82 17.37
CA LEU A 391 6.02 17.46 16.14
C LEU A 391 5.54 18.90 15.99
#